data_AF-A0A4Y7U1I8-F1
#
_entry.id   AF-A0A4Y7U1I8-F1
#
_cell.length_a   1.000
_cell.length_b   1.000
_cell.length_c   1.000
_cell.angle_alpha   90.00
_cell.angle_beta   90.00
_cell.angle_gamma   90.00
#
_symmetry.space_group_name_H-M   'P 1'
#
loop_
_entity.id
_entity.type
_entity.pdbx_description
1 polymer ?
#
loop_
_entity_poly.entity_id
_entity_poly.type
_entity_poly.pdbx_seq_one_letter_code
_entity_poly.pdbx_strand_id
1 'polypeptide(L)'
;ASLDYTVFKELQNYVALEINLHTGRHHQIRAQLAAIGSPIKGDLKYGFDRSNPDGGIHLHARKLVFIHPVSKENMTIVAPVPDETIWNAL
;
A
#
# COMPACT_ATOMS: atom_id res chain seq x y z
N ALA A 1 10.61 -4.48 -12.45
CA ALA A 1 9.70 -4.64 -11.30
C ALA A 1 8.31 -4.27 -11.80
N SER A 2 7.30 -5.08 -11.51
CA SER A 2 5.93 -4.87 -12.02
C SER A 2 4.90 -5.00 -10.91
N LEU A 3 3.89 -4.13 -10.99
CA LEU A 3 2.70 -4.09 -10.16
C LEU A 3 1.56 -3.53 -11.00
N ASP A 4 0.33 -3.87 -10.64
CA ASP A 4 -0.87 -3.18 -11.10
C ASP A 4 -1.45 -2.37 -9.95
N TYR A 5 -2.19 -1.32 -10.29
CA TYR A 5 -2.94 -0.55 -9.31
C TYR A 5 -4.34 -0.23 -9.82
N THR A 6 -5.27 -0.11 -8.90
CA THR A 6 -6.62 0.41 -9.15
C THR A 6 -6.87 1.58 -8.21
N VAL A 7 -7.49 2.64 -8.74
CA VAL A 7 -7.99 3.74 -7.92
C VAL A 7 -9.31 3.29 -7.32
N PHE A 8 -9.36 3.13 -6.00
CA PHE A 8 -10.60 2.73 -5.34
C PHE A 8 -11.34 3.90 -4.72
N LYS A 9 -10.65 5.01 -4.39
CA LYS A 9 -11.27 6.23 -3.90
C LYS A 9 -10.42 7.47 -4.17
N GLU A 10 -11.07 8.57 -4.53
CA GLU A 10 -10.47 9.89 -4.58
C GLU A 10 -10.95 10.71 -3.38
N LEU A 11 -10.00 11.24 -2.61
CA LEU A 11 -10.23 12.19 -1.54
C LEU A 11 -9.80 13.59 -2.03
N GLN A 12 -10.14 14.62 -1.28
CA GLN A 12 -9.84 16.01 -1.66
C GLN A 12 -8.35 16.27 -1.96
N ASN A 13 -7.45 15.63 -1.19
CA ASN A 13 -6.00 15.84 -1.30
C ASN A 13 -5.21 14.54 -1.54
N TYR A 14 -5.88 13.39 -1.59
CA TYR A 14 -5.24 12.07 -1.65
C TYR A 14 -6.01 11.14 -2.57
N VAL A 15 -5.30 10.20 -3.18
CA VAL A 15 -5.90 9.12 -3.96
C VAL A 15 -5.57 7.80 -3.28
N ALA A 16 -6.60 6.99 -3.05
CA ALA A 16 -6.48 5.70 -2.43
C ALA A 16 -6.35 4.63 -3.50
N LEU A 17 -5.24 3.89 -3.44
CA LEU A 17 -4.87 2.88 -4.42
C LEU A 17 -4.89 1.50 -3.80
N GLU A 18 -5.47 0.54 -4.51
CA GLU A 18 -5.24 -0.88 -4.26
C GLU A 18 -4.11 -1.35 -5.18
N ILE A 19 -3.09 -2.00 -4.61
CA ILE A 19 -1.89 -2.42 -5.32
C ILE A 19 -1.84 -3.94 -5.39
N ASN A 20 -1.70 -4.48 -6.60
CA ASN A 20 -1.42 -5.89 -6.83
C ASN A 20 0.04 -6.09 -7.26
N LEU A 21 0.82 -6.79 -6.43
CA LEU A 21 2.24 -7.01 -6.68
C LEU A 21 2.49 -8.29 -7.50
N HIS A 22 3.16 -8.14 -8.64
CA HIS A 22 3.69 -9.27 -9.43
C HIS A 22 5.14 -9.60 -9.05
N THR A 23 5.88 -8.61 -8.55
CA THR A 23 7.24 -8.76 -8.04
C THR A 23 7.39 -8.11 -6.66
N GLY A 24 8.36 -8.55 -5.87
CA GLY A 24 8.60 -8.07 -4.49
C GLY A 24 9.97 -7.42 -4.29
N ARG A 25 10.38 -6.50 -5.16
CA ARG A 25 11.68 -5.80 -4.98
C ARG A 25 11.63 -4.86 -3.79
N HIS A 26 12.79 -4.61 -3.17
CA HIS A 26 12.90 -3.71 -2.03
C HIS A 26 12.34 -2.32 -2.36
N HIS A 27 11.39 -1.83 -1.54
CA HIS A 27 10.69 -0.54 -1.72
C HIS A 27 10.00 -0.36 -3.08
N GLN A 28 9.62 -1.44 -3.76
CA GLN A 28 9.08 -1.38 -5.12
C GLN A 28 7.91 -0.40 -5.26
N ILE A 29 6.87 -0.53 -4.42
CA ILE A 29 5.68 0.35 -4.48
C ILE A 29 6.08 1.81 -4.27
N ARG A 30 6.86 2.07 -3.21
CA ARG A 30 7.30 3.41 -2.80
C ARG A 30 8.04 4.13 -3.94
N ALA A 31 9.02 3.44 -4.53
CA ALA A 31 9.82 3.99 -5.63
C ALA A 31 9.00 4.21 -6.91
N GLN A 32 8.13 3.27 -7.27
CA GLN A 32 7.32 3.37 -8.49
C GLN A 32 6.27 4.46 -8.40
N LEU A 33 5.55 4.58 -7.27
CA LEU A 33 4.56 5.64 -7.07
C LEU A 33 5.20 7.04 -7.03
N ALA A 34 6.37 7.17 -6.40
CA ALA A 34 7.12 8.43 -6.44
C ALA A 34 7.62 8.78 -7.83
N ALA A 35 8.08 7.81 -8.62
CA ALA A 35 8.56 8.03 -9.99
C ALA A 35 7.46 8.58 -10.93
N ILE A 36 6.19 8.29 -10.65
CA ILE A 36 5.03 8.84 -11.40
C ILE A 36 4.47 10.12 -10.77
N GLY A 37 5.16 10.72 -9.79
CA GLY A 37 4.75 11.97 -9.14
C GLY A 37 3.64 11.80 -8.08
N SER A 38 3.38 10.58 -7.63
CA SER A 38 2.37 10.28 -6.60
C SER A 38 2.99 9.61 -5.37
N PRO A 39 3.88 10.29 -4.61
CA PRO A 39 4.55 9.69 -3.47
C PRO A 39 3.56 9.31 -2.36
N ILE A 40 3.89 8.27 -1.58
CA ILE A 40 3.05 7.77 -0.49
C ILE A 40 3.05 8.75 0.69
N LYS A 41 1.88 9.01 1.26
CA LYS A 41 1.76 9.88 2.46
C LYS A 41 2.62 9.38 3.62
N GLY A 42 3.46 10.27 4.12
CA GLY A 42 4.42 10.00 5.20
C GLY A 42 5.80 9.55 4.70
N ASP A 43 5.97 9.26 3.41
CA ASP A 43 7.21 8.72 2.87
C ASP A 43 8.23 9.81 2.49
N LEU A 44 8.95 10.31 3.50
CA LEU A 44 10.00 11.32 3.32
C LEU A 44 11.12 10.87 2.36
N LYS A 45 11.43 9.57 2.34
CA LYS A 45 12.53 9.03 1.53
C LYS A 45 12.24 9.13 0.04
N TYR A 46 10.97 9.02 -0.34
CA TYR A 46 10.52 9.02 -1.73
C TYR A 46 9.74 10.28 -2.11
N GLY A 47 9.94 11.39 -1.38
CA GLY A 47 9.54 12.72 -1.84
C GLY A 47 8.19 13.22 -1.32
N PHE A 48 7.64 12.63 -0.26
CA PHE A 48 6.50 13.25 0.43
C PHE A 48 6.99 14.32 1.42
N ASP A 49 6.31 15.46 1.49
CA ASP A 49 6.83 16.65 2.20
C ASP A 49 6.79 16.54 3.74
N ARG A 50 5.92 15.69 4.28
CA ARG A 50 5.67 15.60 5.73
C ARG A 50 5.60 14.16 6.21
N SER A 51 6.31 13.84 7.29
CA SER A 51 6.15 12.54 7.96
C SER A 51 4.78 12.43 8.60
N ASN A 52 4.33 11.20 8.81
CA ASN A 52 3.23 10.96 9.73
C ASN A 52 3.68 11.17 11.20
N PRO A 53 2.74 11.41 12.14
CA PRO A 53 3.05 11.57 13.56
C PRO A 53 3.78 10.37 14.19
N ASP A 54 3.51 9.16 13.69
CA ASP A 54 4.10 7.89 14.13
C ASP A 54 5.40 7.52 13.38
N GLY A 55 5.82 8.34 12.41
CA GLY A 55 6.96 8.05 11.53
C GLY A 55 6.69 6.96 10.47
N GLY A 56 5.47 6.41 10.43
CA GLY A 56 5.06 5.41 9.45
C GLY A 56 4.73 6.00 8.08
N ILE A 57 4.30 5.14 7.15
CA ILE A 57 3.82 5.52 5.82
C ILE A 57 2.42 4.93 5.56
N HIS A 58 1.63 5.57 4.69
CA HIS A 58 0.30 5.08 4.30
C HIS A 58 0.40 3.96 3.26
N LEU A 59 1.01 2.85 3.67
CA LEU A 59 1.11 1.63 2.88
C LEU A 59 0.80 0.44 3.78
N HIS A 60 -0.28 -0.27 3.46
CA HIS A 60 -0.79 -1.35 4.30
C HIS A 60 -0.92 -2.65 3.51
N ALA A 61 -0.31 -3.73 4.02
CA ALA A 61 -0.45 -5.07 3.46
C ALA A 61 -1.80 -5.68 3.87
N ARG A 62 -2.87 -5.32 3.13
CA ARG A 62 -4.25 -5.66 3.47
C ARG A 62 -4.59 -7.14 3.29
N LYS A 63 -4.14 -7.77 2.20
CA LYS A 63 -4.55 -9.11 1.80
C LYS A 63 -3.36 -9.92 1.33
N LEU A 64 -3.26 -11.16 1.81
CA LEU A 64 -2.30 -12.15 1.35
C LEU A 64 -3.05 -13.43 0.94
N VAL A 65 -2.82 -13.88 -0.29
CA VAL A 65 -3.36 -15.14 -0.82
C VAL A 65 -2.21 -16.04 -1.19
N PHE A 66 -2.20 -17.27 -0.68
CA PHE A 66 -1.17 -18.24 -1.00
C PHE A 66 -1.69 -19.67 -0.84
N ILE A 67 -1.01 -20.61 -1.48
CA ILE A 67 -1.25 -22.04 -1.28
C ILE A 67 -0.48 -22.47 -0.03
N HIS A 68 -1.19 -23.00 0.97
CA HIS A 68 -0.56 -23.50 2.18
C HIS A 68 0.47 -24.59 1.82
N PRO A 69 1.73 -24.50 2.29
CA PRO A 69 2.81 -25.35 1.78
C PRO A 69 2.61 -26.83 2.10
N VAL A 70 1.89 -27.15 3.18
CA VAL A 70 1.63 -28.52 3.63
C VAL A 70 0.27 -29.03 3.16
N SER A 71 -0.83 -28.35 3.51
CA SER A 71 -2.19 -28.80 3.19
C SER A 71 -2.58 -28.58 1.72
N LYS A 72 -1.82 -27.77 0.97
CA LYS A 72 -2.11 -27.40 -0.44
C LYS A 72 -3.43 -26.67 -0.65
N GLU A 73 -4.05 -26.19 0.41
CA GLU A 73 -5.28 -25.41 0.36
C GLU A 73 -4.99 -23.94 0.05
N ASN A 74 -5.93 -23.28 -0.64
CA ASN A 74 -5.88 -21.85 -0.86
C ASN A 74 -6.22 -21.11 0.45
N MET A 75 -5.24 -20.42 1.00
CA MET A 75 -5.42 -19.57 2.18
C MET A 75 -5.53 -18.11 1.78
N THR A 76 -6.46 -17.40 2.42
CA THR A 76 -6.60 -15.95 2.31
C THR A 76 -6.56 -15.34 3.71
N ILE A 77 -5.59 -14.46 3.94
CA ILE A 77 -5.45 -13.71 5.20
C ILE A 77 -5.70 -12.24 4.88
N VAL A 78 -6.54 -11.60 5.69
CA VAL A 78 -7.00 -10.22 5.46
C VAL A 78 -6.78 -9.42 6.75
N ALA A 79 -5.79 -8.53 6.76
CA ALA A 79 -5.39 -7.74 7.93
C ALA A 79 -6.27 -6.50 8.07
N PRO A 80 -6.90 -6.23 9.23
CA PRO A 80 -7.77 -5.06 9.38
C PRO A 80 -7.02 -3.77 9.09
N VAL A 81 -7.72 -2.79 8.51
CA VAL A 81 -7.14 -1.46 8.28
C VAL A 81 -6.86 -0.78 9.63
N PRO A 82 -5.83 0.07 9.72
CA PRO A 82 -5.58 0.87 10.93
C PRO A 82 -6.78 1.78 11.25
N ASP A 83 -7.08 1.94 12.54
CA ASP A 83 -8.09 2.90 13.00
C ASP A 83 -7.48 4.31 13.05
N GLU A 84 -7.49 4.99 11.90
CA GLU A 84 -6.98 6.34 11.75
C GLU A 84 -7.82 7.11 10.72
N THR A 85 -7.83 8.44 10.82
CA THR A 85 -8.76 9.31 10.09
C THR A 85 -8.80 9.06 8.57
N ILE A 86 -7.66 8.84 7.93
CA ILE A 86 -7.61 8.61 6.48
C ILE A 86 -8.12 7.21 6.17
N TRP A 87 -7.67 6.19 6.91
CA TRP A 87 -8.14 4.81 6.72
C TRP A 87 -9.64 4.64 6.96
N ASN A 88 -10.20 5.38 7.93
CA ASN A 88 -11.63 5.39 8.21
C ASN A 88 -12.44 6.16 7.16
N ALA A 89 -11.79 7.04 6.39
CA ALA A 89 -12.41 7.78 5.30
C ALA A 89 -12.40 7.01 3.97
N LEU A 90 -11.80 5.82 3.90
CA LEU A 90 -11.76 4.92 2.74
C LEU A 90 -13.03 4.07 2.65
#